data_AF-A0A0G4PQQ0-F1
#
_entry.id   AF-A0A0G4PQQ0-F1
#
_cell.length_a   1.000
_cell.length_b   1.000
_cell.length_c   1.000
_cell.angle_alpha   90.00
_cell.angle_beta   90.00
_cell.angle_gamma   90.00
#
_symmetry.space_group_name_H-M   'P 1'
#
loop_
_entity.id
_entity.type
_entity.pdbx_description
1 polymer ?
#
loop_
_entity_poly.entity_id
_entity_poly.type
_entity_poly.pdbx_seq_one_letter_code
_entity_poly.pdbx_strand_id
1 'polypeptide(L)'
;MLTGCPLPSSNIEFVLRSLKLKAATLERALLISLRQGFHISDKAMTIKADNASNNDTLHRYLYQRLSQRYNEYLAETIIREGTIKFTHNSQICCFPHILNLVMNTMLRSLRAGLHKKVCDLLDDVAERSWKTVNAPTSPIAKLRLLVLWIARSPQRIQKWDNRPGCTKAINYNVDTRRNSTFAK
;
A
#
# COMPACT_ATOMS: atom_id res chain seq x y z
N MET A 1 -13.07 -38.86 26.42
CA MET A 1 -11.96 -37.96 26.04
C MET A 1 -12.28 -37.38 24.67
N LEU A 2 -12.73 -36.12 24.61
CA LEU A 2 -12.89 -35.39 23.34
C LEU A 2 -11.83 -34.29 23.33
N THR A 3 -10.80 -34.50 22.52
CA THR A 3 -9.76 -33.52 22.22
C THR A 3 -10.39 -32.41 21.39
N GLY A 4 -10.54 -31.22 21.98
CA GLY A 4 -10.94 -30.02 21.26
C GLY A 4 -9.83 -29.58 20.30
N CYS A 5 -10.00 -29.83 19.01
CA CYS A 5 -9.19 -29.19 17.98
C CYS A 5 -9.30 -27.67 18.10
N PRO A 6 -8.18 -26.92 18.16
CA PRO A 6 -8.25 -25.47 18.05
C PRO A 6 -8.72 -25.12 16.64
N LEU A 7 -9.80 -24.33 16.55
CA LEU A 7 -10.27 -23.78 15.28
C LEU A 7 -9.12 -23.04 14.58
N PRO A 8 -8.92 -23.25 13.27
CA PRO A 8 -7.87 -22.57 12.51
C PRO A 8 -8.11 -21.06 12.60
N SER A 9 -7.05 -20.30 12.86
CA SER A 9 -7.03 -18.84 12.81
C SER A 9 -7.45 -18.40 11.41
N SER A 10 -8.72 -18.08 11.24
CA SER A 10 -9.26 -17.55 9.99
C SER A 10 -8.75 -16.14 9.81
N ASN A 11 -7.82 -15.96 8.87
CA ASN A 11 -7.39 -14.64 8.42
C ASN A 11 -8.55 -14.01 7.64
N ILE A 12 -9.26 -13.07 8.27
CA ILE A 12 -10.28 -12.26 7.60
C ILE A 12 -9.60 -10.98 7.12
N GLU A 13 -9.43 -10.86 5.80
CA GLU A 13 -8.80 -9.69 5.18
C GLU A 13 -9.85 -8.60 4.92
N PHE A 14 -9.75 -7.49 5.64
CA PHE A 14 -10.58 -6.30 5.39
C PHE A 14 -9.82 -5.31 4.51
N VAL A 15 -10.27 -5.13 3.27
CA VAL A 15 -9.76 -4.08 2.38
C VAL A 15 -10.60 -2.81 2.57
N LEU A 16 -10.27 -2.03 3.58
CA LEU A 16 -10.82 -0.68 3.72
C LEU A 16 -10.05 0.27 2.80
N ARG A 17 -10.69 0.74 1.74
CA ARG A 17 -10.11 1.77 0.87
C ARG A 17 -10.12 3.10 1.62
N SER A 18 -8.94 3.50 2.08
CA SER A 18 -8.64 4.85 2.57
C SER A 18 -8.80 5.86 1.41
N LEU A 19 -10.04 6.15 1.02
CA LEU A 19 -10.44 7.52 0.66
C LEU A 19 -10.12 8.39 1.88
N LYS A 20 -9.76 9.67 1.69
CA LYS A 20 -9.27 10.63 2.71
C LYS A 20 -10.21 10.81 3.93
N LEU A 21 -10.44 9.76 4.68
CA LEU A 21 -11.38 9.67 5.79
C LEU A 21 -10.60 9.94 7.07
N LYS A 22 -11.21 10.71 7.96
CA LYS A 22 -10.67 10.94 9.30
C LYS A 22 -10.60 9.59 10.03
N ALA A 23 -9.59 9.41 10.89
CA ALA A 23 -9.37 8.16 11.63
C ALA A 23 -10.64 7.65 12.34
N ALA A 24 -11.43 8.55 12.92
CA ALA A 24 -12.71 8.23 13.57
C ALA A 24 -13.78 7.64 12.63
N THR A 25 -13.80 8.04 11.36
CA THR A 25 -14.76 7.49 10.38
C THR A 25 -14.34 6.07 9.97
N LEU A 26 -13.03 5.85 9.80
CA LEU A 26 -12.49 4.54 9.47
C LEU A 26 -12.64 3.56 10.64
N GLU A 27 -12.41 4.02 11.87
CA GLU A 27 -12.68 3.29 13.13
C GLU A 27 -14.12 2.79 13.17
N ARG A 28 -15.11 3.68 12.99
CA ARG A 28 -16.53 3.31 13.03
C ARG A 28 -16.87 2.24 11.99
N ALA A 29 -16.38 2.39 10.75
CA ALA A 29 -16.59 1.40 9.71
C ALA A 29 -15.99 0.03 10.09
N LEU A 30 -14.76 0.03 10.61
CA LEU A 30 -14.05 -1.19 11.02
C LEU A 30 -14.76 -1.88 12.18
N LEU A 31 -15.21 -1.13 13.19
CA LEU A 31 -15.97 -1.65 14.31
C LEU A 31 -17.34 -2.19 13.90
N ILE A 32 -18.04 -1.51 12.98
CA ILE A 32 -19.31 -2.02 12.41
C ILE A 32 -19.07 -3.35 11.72
N SER A 33 -18.06 -3.44 10.86
CA SER A 33 -17.72 -4.69 10.17
C SER A 33 -17.35 -5.81 11.14
N LEU A 34 -16.42 -5.57 12.08
CA LEU A 34 -15.99 -6.57 13.08
C LEU A 34 -17.13 -7.05 13.98
N ARG A 35 -18.11 -6.19 14.25
CA ARG A 35 -19.22 -6.47 15.16
C ARG A 35 -20.43 -7.07 14.46
N GLN A 36 -21.01 -6.33 13.51
CA GLN A 36 -22.28 -6.68 12.86
C GLN A 36 -22.08 -7.65 11.70
N GLY A 37 -20.93 -7.61 11.02
CA GLY A 37 -20.66 -8.50 9.90
C GLY A 37 -20.17 -9.87 10.33
N PHE A 38 -19.34 -9.94 11.38
CA PHE A 38 -18.55 -11.14 11.66
C PHE A 38 -18.53 -11.59 13.13
N HIS A 39 -18.97 -10.76 14.09
CA HIS A 39 -18.93 -11.09 15.52
C HIS A 39 -17.55 -11.57 16.02
N ILE A 40 -16.47 -10.90 15.57
CA ILE A 40 -15.07 -11.28 15.86
C ILE A 40 -14.28 -10.19 16.60
N SER A 41 -14.97 -9.23 17.21
CA SER A 41 -14.32 -8.06 17.84
C SER A 41 -13.33 -8.47 18.96
N ASP A 42 -13.66 -9.54 19.68
CA ASP A 42 -12.87 -10.21 20.71
C ASP A 42 -11.73 -11.08 20.14
N LYS A 43 -11.77 -11.39 18.84
CA LYS A 43 -10.76 -12.21 18.13
C LYS A 43 -9.79 -11.36 17.31
N ALA A 44 -9.95 -10.04 17.29
CA ALA A 44 -9.00 -9.15 16.64
C ALA A 44 -7.62 -9.27 17.32
N MET A 45 -6.59 -9.65 16.56
CA MET A 45 -5.22 -9.81 17.07
C MET A 45 -4.27 -8.77 16.51
N THR A 46 -4.37 -8.49 15.20
CA THR A 46 -3.45 -7.58 14.51
C THR A 46 -4.13 -6.85 13.36
N ILE A 47 -3.65 -5.65 13.04
CA ILE A 47 -4.00 -4.90 11.84
C ILE A 47 -2.76 -4.68 10.99
N LYS A 48 -2.89 -4.92 9.68
CA LYS A 48 -1.85 -4.60 8.70
C LYS A 48 -2.22 -3.32 7.96
N ALA A 49 -1.39 -2.30 8.05
CA ALA A 49 -1.63 -0.99 7.43
C ALA A 49 -0.36 -0.43 6.77
N ASP A 50 -0.49 0.53 5.84
CA ASP A 50 0.67 1.27 5.32
C ASP A 50 1.26 2.21 6.39
N ASN A 51 2.44 2.81 6.16
CA ASN A 51 3.10 3.63 7.18
C ASN A 51 2.63 5.08 7.19
N ALA A 52 1.35 5.30 6.87
CA ALA A 52 0.75 6.63 6.91
C ALA A 52 0.43 6.99 8.38
N SER A 53 0.74 8.21 8.79
CA SER A 53 0.60 8.67 10.19
C SER A 53 -0.84 8.64 10.73
N ASN A 54 -1.83 8.67 9.84
CA ASN A 54 -3.24 8.49 10.21
C ASN A 54 -3.55 7.06 10.67
N ASN A 55 -2.77 6.05 10.27
CA ASN A 55 -2.95 4.67 10.71
C ASN A 55 -2.53 4.46 12.16
N ASP A 56 -1.50 5.15 12.63
CA ASP A 56 -1.11 5.11 14.06
C ASP A 56 -2.20 5.73 14.94
N THR A 57 -2.88 6.74 14.40
CA THR A 57 -4.03 7.37 15.07
C THR A 57 -5.21 6.41 15.10
N LEU A 58 -5.56 5.79 13.97
CA LEU A 58 -6.58 4.74 13.90
C LEU A 58 -6.29 3.60 14.88
N HIS A 59 -5.06 3.10 14.91
CA HIS A 59 -4.65 1.98 15.74
C HIS A 59 -4.85 2.30 17.23
N ARG A 60 -4.43 3.49 17.66
CA ARG A 60 -4.66 3.96 19.05
C ARG A 60 -6.14 4.05 19.39
N TYR A 61 -6.96 4.64 18.52
CA TYR A 61 -8.41 4.73 18.73
C TYR A 61 -9.05 3.34 18.80
N LEU A 62 -8.66 2.44 17.90
CA LEU A 62 -9.20 1.08 17.88
C LEU A 62 -8.81 0.30 19.14
N TYR A 63 -7.55 0.40 19.57
CA TYR A 63 -7.11 -0.22 20.82
C TYR A 63 -7.92 0.26 22.02
N GLN A 64 -8.12 1.58 22.15
CA GLN A 64 -8.93 2.16 23.23
C GLN A 64 -10.36 1.61 23.22
N ARG A 65 -11.00 1.55 22.06
CA ARG A 65 -12.38 1.05 21.93
C ARG A 65 -12.52 -0.43 22.21
N LEU A 66 -11.61 -1.24 21.67
CA LEU A 66 -11.63 -2.69 21.90
C LEU A 66 -11.34 -3.00 23.37
N SER A 67 -10.41 -2.29 23.99
CA SER A 67 -10.09 -2.45 25.42
C SER A 67 -11.26 -2.02 26.31
N GLN A 68 -11.89 -0.88 26.03
CA GLN A 68 -13.08 -0.42 26.76
C GLN A 68 -14.19 -1.48 26.71
N ARG A 69 -14.49 -1.99 25.51
CA ARG A 69 -15.50 -3.04 25.30
C ARG A 69 -15.16 -4.33 26.03
N TYR A 70 -13.90 -4.73 25.99
CA TYR A 70 -13.45 -5.93 26.68
C TYR A 70 -13.64 -5.79 28.20
N ASN A 71 -13.30 -4.62 28.76
CA ASN A 71 -13.52 -4.33 30.18
C ASN A 71 -15.01 -4.29 30.55
N GLU A 72 -15.87 -3.70 29.72
CA GLU A 72 -17.33 -3.71 29.90
C GLU A 72 -17.88 -5.16 29.91
N TYR A 73 -17.43 -6.00 28.98
CA TYR A 73 -17.82 -7.42 28.92
C TYR A 73 -17.32 -8.22 30.14
N LEU A 74 -16.11 -7.93 30.62
CA LEU A 74 -15.57 -8.55 31.84
C LEU A 74 -16.36 -8.16 33.09
N ALA A 75 -16.87 -6.93 33.18
CA ALA A 75 -17.69 -6.50 34.31
C ALA A 75 -18.99 -7.31 34.46
N GLU A 76 -19.50 -7.88 33.37
CA GLU A 76 -20.74 -8.67 33.34
C GLU A 76 -20.52 -10.17 33.59
N THR A 77 -19.27 -10.66 33.61
CA THR A 77 -18.96 -12.11 33.66
C THR A 77 -18.01 -12.49 34.80
N ILE A 78 -18.49 -13.36 35.70
CA ILE A 78 -17.80 -13.75 36.96
C ILE A 78 -16.54 -14.62 36.72
N ILE A 79 -16.45 -15.26 35.56
CA ILE A 79 -15.32 -16.12 35.19
C ILE A 79 -14.57 -15.40 34.08
N ARG A 80 -13.29 -15.03 34.27
CA ARG A 80 -12.24 -15.32 33.27
C ARG A 80 -10.82 -14.87 33.63
N GLU A 81 -9.91 -15.77 33.32
CA GLU A 81 -8.52 -15.48 32.97
C GLU A 81 -8.43 -14.98 31.52
N GLY A 82 -7.60 -13.95 31.29
CA GLY A 82 -7.15 -13.55 29.96
C GLY A 82 -7.06 -12.03 29.76
N THR A 83 -6.07 -11.59 28.99
CA THR A 83 -5.93 -10.21 28.51
C THR A 83 -6.41 -10.11 27.06
N ILE A 84 -6.94 -8.94 26.66
CA ILE A 84 -7.21 -8.65 25.25
C ILE A 84 -5.96 -8.93 24.40
N LYS A 85 -6.12 -9.64 23.27
CA LYS A 85 -5.01 -9.98 22.36
C LYS A 85 -4.57 -8.80 21.49
N PHE A 86 -5.48 -7.87 21.21
CA PHE A 86 -5.18 -6.63 20.50
C PHE A 86 -4.51 -5.63 21.45
N THR A 87 -3.27 -5.24 21.17
CA THR A 87 -2.44 -4.39 22.01
C THR A 87 -1.90 -3.18 21.25
N HIS A 88 -1.14 -2.33 21.92
CA HIS A 88 -0.41 -1.23 21.30
C HIS A 88 0.62 -1.71 20.23
N ASN A 89 1.01 -2.98 20.24
CA ASN A 89 1.95 -3.59 19.27
C ASN A 89 1.26 -4.44 18.20
N SER A 90 -0.08 -4.37 18.11
CA SER A 90 -0.86 -5.16 17.14
C SER A 90 -0.87 -4.57 15.73
N GLN A 91 -0.13 -3.49 15.48
CA GLN A 91 0.05 -2.91 14.14
C GLN A 91 1.26 -3.51 13.44
N ILE A 92 1.02 -4.17 12.31
CA ILE A 92 2.09 -4.66 11.42
C ILE A 92 2.19 -3.72 10.23
N CYS A 93 3.37 -3.16 10.02
CA CYS A 93 3.63 -2.31 8.86
C CYS A 93 3.57 -3.12 7.55
N CYS A 94 2.98 -2.52 6.52
CA CYS A 94 2.89 -3.13 5.20
C CYS A 94 4.28 -3.26 4.56
N PHE A 95 4.79 -4.49 4.43
CA PHE A 95 6.09 -4.78 3.82
C PHE A 95 6.30 -4.15 2.43
N PRO A 96 5.34 -4.22 1.48
CA PRO A 96 5.42 -3.48 0.21
C PRO A 96 5.66 -1.97 0.37
N HIS A 97 5.09 -1.35 1.41
CA HIS A 97 5.29 0.08 1.66
C HIS A 97 6.70 0.37 2.18
N ILE A 98 7.23 -0.47 3.07
CA ILE A 98 8.61 -0.37 3.56
C ILE A 98 9.60 -0.52 2.39
N LEU A 99 9.42 -1.54 1.55
CA LEU A 99 10.23 -1.74 0.35
C LEU A 99 10.21 -0.50 -0.54
N ASN A 100 9.04 0.10 -0.77
CA ASN A 100 8.94 1.33 -1.53
C ASN A 100 9.78 2.46 -0.89
N LEU A 101 9.67 2.69 0.43
CA LEU A 101 10.46 3.72 1.13
C LEU A 101 11.97 3.51 0.99
N VAL A 102 12.44 2.27 1.11
CA VAL A 102 13.87 1.92 0.95
C VAL A 102 14.33 2.20 -0.48
N MET A 103 13.59 1.69 -1.48
CA MET A 103 13.92 1.90 -2.88
C MET A 103 13.93 3.38 -3.26
N ASN A 104 13.02 4.18 -2.71
CA ASN A 104 12.98 5.62 -2.93
C ASN A 104 14.23 6.33 -2.42
N THR A 105 14.70 5.94 -1.23
CA THR A 105 15.89 6.50 -0.62
C THR A 105 17.13 6.19 -1.45
N MET A 106 17.25 4.94 -1.93
CA MET A 106 18.32 4.53 -2.83
C MET A 106 18.29 5.31 -4.15
N LEU A 107 17.13 5.38 -4.81
CA LEU A 107 16.99 6.05 -6.11
C LEU A 107 17.25 7.57 -6.03
N ARG A 108 16.86 8.22 -4.93
CA ARG A 108 17.20 9.63 -4.67
C ARG A 108 18.71 9.82 -4.51
N SER A 109 19.34 8.96 -3.72
CA SER A 109 20.80 8.99 -3.51
C SER A 109 21.56 8.81 -4.83
N LEU A 110 21.04 7.96 -5.71
CA LEU A 110 21.61 7.71 -7.03
C LEU A 110 21.21 8.75 -8.10
N ARG A 111 20.49 9.80 -7.71
CA ARG A 111 20.00 10.87 -8.61
C ARG A 111 19.27 10.30 -9.83
N ALA A 112 18.42 9.30 -9.63
CA ALA A 112 17.74 8.59 -10.71
C ALA A 112 16.76 9.45 -11.53
N GLY A 113 16.51 10.70 -11.13
CA GLY A 113 15.50 11.58 -11.72
C GLY A 113 14.08 11.15 -11.36
N LEU A 114 13.09 11.92 -11.80
CA LEU A 114 11.66 11.60 -11.66
C LEU A 114 11.16 11.00 -12.98
N HIS A 115 10.30 9.98 -12.93
CA HIS A 115 9.73 9.39 -14.15
C HIS A 115 8.96 10.43 -14.94
N LYS A 116 8.12 11.22 -14.26
CA LYS A 116 7.35 12.30 -14.88
C LYS A 116 8.25 13.26 -15.68
N LYS A 117 9.34 13.75 -15.06
CA LYS A 117 10.30 14.63 -15.75
C LYS A 117 10.90 14.00 -17.00
N VAL A 118 11.12 12.68 -17.01
CA VAL A 118 11.66 11.97 -18.18
C VAL A 118 10.58 11.76 -19.24
N CYS A 119 9.32 11.54 -18.85
CA CYS A 119 8.19 11.53 -19.77
C CYS A 119 7.99 12.90 -20.42
N ASP A 120 7.93 13.97 -19.62
CA ASP A 120 7.81 15.36 -20.10
C ASP A 120 8.96 15.68 -21.08
N LEU A 121 10.19 15.26 -20.77
CA LEU A 121 11.35 15.41 -21.66
C LEU A 121 11.15 14.72 -23.01
N LEU A 122 10.61 13.49 -23.00
CA LEU A 122 10.36 12.73 -24.22
C LEU A 122 9.19 13.30 -25.03
N ASP A 123 8.21 13.89 -24.37
CA ASP A 123 7.10 14.60 -25.01
C ASP A 123 7.63 15.89 -25.69
N ASP A 124 8.43 16.70 -24.99
CA ASP A 124 9.09 17.89 -25.54
C ASP A 124 9.96 17.55 -26.76
N VAL A 125 10.71 16.45 -26.69
CA VAL A 125 11.54 15.95 -27.79
C VAL A 125 10.70 15.58 -29.02
N ALA A 126 9.54 14.95 -28.81
CA ALA A 126 8.65 14.57 -29.90
C ALA A 126 8.10 15.82 -30.62
N GLU A 127 7.92 16.93 -29.89
CA GLU A 127 7.46 18.20 -30.44
C GLU A 127 8.58 19.06 -31.05
N ARG A 128 9.76 19.12 -30.43
CA ARG A 128 10.81 20.14 -30.70
C ARG A 128 12.16 19.59 -31.14
N SER A 129 12.28 18.26 -31.34
CA SER A 129 13.49 17.52 -31.68
C SER A 129 14.56 17.42 -30.57
N TRP A 130 15.38 16.37 -30.61
CA TRP A 130 16.43 16.08 -29.62
C TRP A 130 17.57 17.10 -29.53
N LYS A 131 17.77 17.93 -30.55
CA LYS A 131 18.94 18.84 -30.63
C LYS A 131 18.87 19.98 -29.61
N THR A 132 17.70 20.24 -29.03
CA THR A 132 17.42 21.37 -28.14
C THR A 132 17.27 20.95 -26.68
N VAL A 133 17.38 19.66 -26.37
CA VAL A 133 16.97 19.10 -25.07
C VAL A 133 18.17 18.53 -24.31
N ASN A 134 18.36 18.99 -23.07
CA ASN A 134 19.46 18.54 -22.22
C ASN A 134 19.17 17.15 -21.61
N ALA A 135 20.03 16.18 -21.91
CA ALA A 135 19.92 14.84 -21.35
C ALA A 135 20.33 14.79 -19.86
N PRO A 136 19.77 13.85 -19.06
CA PRO A 136 20.19 13.64 -17.69
C PRO A 136 21.68 13.26 -17.56
N THR A 137 22.34 13.73 -16.50
CA THR A 137 23.77 13.45 -16.27
C THR A 137 24.03 12.16 -15.51
N SER A 138 23.13 11.73 -14.61
CA SER A 138 23.33 10.52 -13.81
C SER A 138 23.15 9.24 -14.65
N PRO A 139 23.97 8.19 -14.44
CA PRO A 139 23.84 6.93 -15.18
C PRO A 139 22.44 6.30 -15.07
N ILE A 140 21.84 6.34 -13.86
CA ILE A 140 20.51 5.76 -13.64
C ILE A 140 19.42 6.57 -14.34
N ALA A 141 19.52 7.91 -14.35
CA ALA A 141 18.55 8.73 -15.08
C ALA A 141 18.65 8.51 -16.59
N LYS A 142 19.86 8.31 -17.13
CA LYS A 142 20.08 7.93 -18.54
C LYS A 142 19.46 6.57 -18.85
N LEU A 143 19.67 5.56 -18.00
CA LEU A 143 19.03 4.25 -18.16
C LEU A 143 17.50 4.35 -18.15
N ARG A 144 16.93 5.18 -17.27
CA ARG A 144 15.48 5.43 -17.25
C ARG A 144 15.01 6.07 -18.56
N LEU A 145 15.71 7.08 -19.05
CA LEU A 145 15.40 7.72 -20.33
C LEU A 145 15.42 6.70 -21.48
N LEU A 146 16.47 5.86 -21.55
CA LEU A 146 16.59 4.82 -22.56
C LEU A 146 15.45 3.81 -22.48
N VAL A 147 15.11 3.33 -21.29
CA VAL A 147 14.00 2.37 -21.10
C VAL A 147 12.67 2.97 -21.56
N LEU A 148 12.39 4.23 -21.20
CA LEU A 148 11.15 4.90 -21.60
C LEU A 148 11.10 5.23 -23.09
N TRP A 149 12.24 5.61 -23.67
CA TRP A 149 12.34 5.84 -25.10
C TRP A 149 12.11 4.56 -25.91
N ILE A 150 12.73 3.44 -25.50
CA ILE A 150 12.49 2.12 -26.11
C ILE A 150 11.03 1.70 -25.92
N ALA A 151 10.44 1.93 -24.74
CA ALA A 151 9.05 1.58 -24.48
C ALA A 151 8.08 2.35 -25.40
N ARG A 152 8.43 3.57 -25.80
CA ARG A 152 7.65 4.42 -26.71
C ARG A 152 7.97 4.17 -28.19
N SER A 153 8.92 3.29 -28.51
CA SER A 153 9.30 3.06 -29.92
C SER A 153 8.18 2.32 -30.67
N PRO A 154 7.94 2.65 -31.96
CA PRO A 154 6.91 1.99 -32.77
C PRO A 154 7.10 0.47 -32.83
N GLN A 155 8.34 -0.01 -32.90
CA GLN A 155 8.66 -1.43 -32.94
C GLN A 155 8.28 -2.14 -31.63
N ARG A 156 8.45 -1.48 -30.49
CA ARG A 156 8.10 -2.05 -29.19
C ARG A 156 6.58 -2.10 -29.00
N ILE A 157 5.88 -1.05 -29.42
CA ILE A 157 4.42 -0.98 -29.42
C ILE A 157 3.84 -2.07 -30.32
N GLN A 158 4.29 -2.16 -31.57
CA GLN A 158 3.84 -3.18 -32.52
C GLN A 158 4.11 -4.61 -32.01
N LYS A 159 5.28 -4.85 -31.41
CA LYS A 159 5.59 -6.15 -30.79
C LYS A 159 4.65 -6.49 -29.64
N TRP A 160 4.13 -5.49 -28.93
CA TRP A 160 3.14 -5.70 -27.89
C TRP A 160 1.76 -6.02 -28.48
N ASP A 161 1.31 -5.23 -29.46
CA ASP A 161 0.00 -5.38 -30.11
C ASP A 161 -0.15 -6.72 -30.82
N ASN A 162 0.95 -7.26 -31.37
CA ASN A 162 0.95 -8.54 -32.06
C ASN A 162 0.97 -9.78 -31.11
N ARG A 163 0.92 -9.60 -29.78
CA ARG A 163 0.92 -10.74 -28.85
C ARG A 163 -0.48 -11.37 -28.73
N PRO A 164 -0.61 -12.69 -28.91
CA PRO A 164 -1.89 -13.36 -28.78
C PRO A 164 -2.43 -13.22 -27.34
N GLY A 165 -3.70 -12.85 -27.22
CA GLY A 165 -4.37 -12.64 -25.93
C GLY A 165 -4.07 -11.32 -25.23
N CYS A 166 -3.31 -10.41 -25.85
CA CYS A 166 -3.03 -9.09 -25.28
C CYS A 166 -4.01 -8.04 -25.83
N THR A 167 -4.95 -7.58 -25.01
CA THR A 167 -5.93 -6.55 -25.39
C THR A 167 -5.47 -5.13 -25.07
N LYS A 168 -4.39 -4.98 -24.30
CA LYS A 168 -3.88 -3.67 -23.86
C LYS A 168 -2.38 -3.70 -23.59
N ALA A 169 -1.69 -2.64 -24.00
CA ALA A 169 -0.34 -2.31 -23.55
C ALA A 169 -0.28 -2.13 -22.03
N ILE A 170 0.54 -2.95 -21.36
CA ILE A 170 0.92 -2.66 -19.97
C ILE A 170 1.97 -1.57 -20.02
N ASN A 171 1.51 -0.32 -19.85
CA ASN A 171 2.43 0.80 -19.71
C ASN A 171 3.36 0.55 -18.52
N TYR A 172 4.63 0.91 -18.68
CA TYR A 172 5.59 1.01 -17.58
C TYR A 172 5.17 2.17 -16.68
N ASN A 173 4.11 1.96 -15.90
CA ASN A 173 3.54 2.92 -14.98
C ASN A 173 4.16 2.68 -13.61
N VAL A 174 5.32 3.30 -13.42
CA VAL A 174 5.92 3.39 -12.10
C VAL A 174 5.16 4.37 -11.20
N ASP A 175 4.14 5.08 -11.66
CA ASP A 175 3.38 6.06 -10.87
C ASP A 175 2.13 5.51 -10.13
N THR A 176 1.90 4.20 -10.10
CA THR A 176 0.78 3.60 -9.32
C THR A 176 0.98 3.76 -7.81
N ARG A 177 -0.03 4.04 -6.97
CA ARG A 177 0.11 4.38 -5.51
C ARG A 177 1.18 3.62 -4.69
N ARG A 178 1.49 2.36 -5.03
CA ARG A 178 2.54 1.55 -4.38
C ARG A 178 3.94 1.69 -5.01
N ASN A 179 4.01 2.14 -6.25
CA ASN A 179 5.20 2.55 -6.98
C ASN A 179 5.32 4.08 -7.14
N SER A 180 4.29 4.87 -6.76
CA SER A 180 3.98 6.26 -7.19
C SER A 180 4.99 7.33 -6.83
N THR A 181 6.11 6.90 -6.32
CA THR A 181 7.21 7.73 -5.94
C THR A 181 7.97 8.33 -7.12
N PHE A 182 7.50 8.14 -8.35
CA PHE A 182 8.02 8.83 -9.52
C PHE A 182 7.17 10.02 -9.99
N ALA A 183 6.05 10.31 -9.30
CA ALA A 183 5.09 11.38 -9.60
C ALA A 183 5.15 12.58 -8.64
N LYS A 184 6.10 12.63 -7.70
CA LYS A 184 6.33 13.80 -6.84
C LYS A 184 7.68 14.44 -7.13
#